data_AF-A0A0R1TYI9-F1
#
_entry.id   AF-A0A0R1TYI9-F1
#
_cell.length_a   1.000
_cell.length_b   1.000
_cell.length_c   1.000
_cell.angle_alpha   90.00
_cell.angle_beta   90.00
_cell.angle_gamma   90.00
#
_symmetry.space_group_name_H-M   'P 1'
#
loop_
_entity.id
_entity.type
_entity.pdbx_description
1 polymer ?
#
loop_
_entity_poly.entity_id
_entity_poly.type
_entity_poly.pdbx_seq_one_letter_code
_entity_poly.pdbx_strand_id
1 'polypeptide(L)'
;MMLFLVVAIAQLSVELTGLSLLPFLAFAVSAYGLALTVYLVYMEDDFRLKRFIVVYWRTLDILMLLVYCVLLFIKTAQETGFL
;
A
#
# COMPACT_ATOMS: atom_id res chain seq x y z
N MET A 1 -13.05 4.64 2.25
CA MET A 1 -12.56 4.00 1.00
C MET A 1 -11.43 3.02 1.29
N MET A 2 -10.39 3.43 2.01
CA MET A 2 -9.22 2.59 2.28
C MET A 2 -9.52 1.25 3.00
N LEU A 3 -10.46 1.23 3.95
CA LEU A 3 -10.87 -0.01 4.65
C LEU A 3 -11.40 -1.09 3.70
N PHE A 4 -12.22 -0.71 2.72
CA PHE A 4 -12.74 -1.64 1.72
C PHE A 4 -11.61 -2.20 0.86
N LEU A 5 -10.67 -1.34 0.48
CA LEU A 5 -9.52 -1.69 -0.35
C LEU A 5 -8.56 -2.65 0.38
N VAL A 6 -8.35 -2.44 1.69
CA VAL A 6 -7.58 -3.35 2.57
C VAL A 6 -8.22 -4.74 2.61
N VAL A 7 -9.55 -4.82 2.82
CA VAL A 7 -10.26 -6.10 2.85
C VAL A 7 -10.19 -6.81 1.50
N ALA A 8 -10.38 -6.06 0.41
CA ALA A 8 -10.31 -6.60 -0.95
C ALA A 8 -8.91 -7.17 -1.26
N ILE A 9 -7.84 -6.46 -0.89
CA ILE A 9 -6.46 -6.96 -1.01
C ILE A 9 -6.26 -8.22 -0.15
N ALA A 10 -6.79 -8.24 1.07
CA ALA A 10 -6.65 -9.38 1.97
C ALA A 10 -7.27 -10.65 1.38
N GLN A 11 -8.51 -10.55 0.89
CA GLN A 11 -9.21 -11.67 0.28
C GLN A 11 -8.51 -12.12 -1.01
N LEU A 12 -8.18 -11.17 -1.88
CA LEU A 12 -7.60 -11.45 -3.20
C LEU A 12 -6.17 -12.02 -3.09
N SER A 13 -5.37 -11.55 -2.13
CA SER A 13 -4.03 -12.10 -1.88
C SER A 13 -4.06 -13.52 -1.36
N VAL A 14 -4.97 -13.83 -0.43
CA VAL A 14 -5.14 -15.19 0.10
C VAL A 14 -5.65 -16.14 -1.00
N GLU A 15 -6.57 -15.67 -1.85
CA GLU A 15 -7.08 -16.46 -2.98
C GLU A 15 -5.97 -16.80 -4.00
N LEU A 16 -5.16 -15.81 -4.38
CA LEU A 16 -4.13 -15.97 -5.42
C LEU A 16 -2.85 -16.66 -4.95
N THR A 17 -2.42 -16.39 -3.71
CA THR A 17 -1.09 -16.79 -3.22
C THR A 17 -1.14 -17.72 -2.02
N GLY A 18 -2.33 -17.97 -1.45
CA GLY A 18 -2.49 -18.71 -0.19
C GLY A 18 -2.01 -17.95 1.06
N LEU A 19 -1.48 -16.73 0.89
CA LEU A 19 -0.90 -15.90 1.94
C LEU A 19 -1.53 -14.51 1.94
N SER A 20 -1.67 -13.91 3.12
CA SER A 20 -2.11 -12.52 3.21
C SER A 20 -0.93 -11.58 2.95
N LEU A 21 -1.09 -10.66 2.00
CA LEU A 21 -0.09 -9.61 1.74
C LEU A 21 -0.12 -8.46 2.76
N LEU A 22 -1.13 -8.39 3.61
CA LEU A 22 -1.30 -7.34 4.62
C LEU A 22 -0.09 -7.15 5.56
N PRO A 23 0.51 -8.18 6.18
CA PRO A 23 1.69 -8.00 7.04
C PRO A 23 2.87 -7.38 6.28
N PHE A 24 3.09 -7.76 5.02
CA PHE A 24 4.16 -7.19 4.20
C PHE A 24 3.88 -5.73 3.84
N LEU A 25 2.64 -5.40 3.51
CA LEU A 25 2.22 -4.03 3.25
C LEU A 25 2.33 -3.16 4.50
N ALA A 26 1.94 -3.68 5.67
CA ALA A 26 2.07 -2.99 6.94
C ALA A 26 3.54 -2.67 7.26
N PHE A 27 4.44 -3.63 7.01
CA PHE A 27 5.88 -3.42 7.16
C PHE A 27 6.40 -2.36 6.18
N ALA A 28 6.06 -2.46 4.89
CA ALA A 28 6.49 -1.50 3.87
C ALA A 28 6.01 -0.07 4.17
N VAL A 29 4.75 0.06 4.59
CA VAL A 29 4.15 1.34 4.98
C VAL A 29 4.82 1.93 6.23
N SER A 30 5.15 1.10 7.22
CA SER A 30 5.89 1.53 8.41
C SER A 30 7.30 2.01 8.07
N ALA A 31 8.02 1.25 7.25
CA ALA A 31 9.35 1.63 6.77
C ALA A 31 9.32 2.95 5.97
N TYR A 32 8.31 3.13 5.11
CA TYR A 32 8.09 4.39 4.40
C TYR A 32 7.82 5.56 5.35
N GLY A 33 6.99 5.36 6.37
CA GLY A 33 6.70 6.40 7.36
C GLY A 33 7.95 6.87 8.11
N LEU A 34 8.84 5.93 8.46
CA LEU A 34 10.14 6.26 9.06
C LEU A 34 11.03 7.04 8.09
N ALA A 35 11.15 6.57 6.84
CA ALA A 35 11.95 7.25 5.82
C ALA A 35 11.44 8.67 5.53
N LEU A 36 10.12 8.86 5.44
CA LEU A 36 9.49 10.16 5.23
C LEU A 36 9.71 11.09 6.43
N THR A 37 9.69 10.55 7.65
CA THR A 37 9.99 11.33 8.86
C THR A 37 11.42 11.84 8.82
N VAL A 38 12.39 10.98 8.52
CA VAL A 38 13.80 11.36 8.35
C VAL A 38 13.94 12.41 7.26
N TYR A 39 13.34 12.20 6.09
CA TYR A 39 13.40 13.17 4.98
C TYR A 39 12.90 14.56 5.41
N LEU A 40 11.72 14.66 6.04
CA LEU A 40 11.16 15.94 6.43
C LEU A 40 11.98 16.64 7.52
N VAL A 41 12.54 15.89 8.48
CA VAL A 41 13.35 16.45 9.56
C VAL A 41 14.68 17.00 9.03
N TYR A 42 15.33 16.30 8.10
CA TYR A 42 16.67 16.69 7.64
C TYR A 42 16.67 17.60 6.40
N MET A 43 15.60 17.62 5.59
CA MET A 43 15.57 18.39 4.33
C MET A 43 14.66 19.63 4.37
N GLU A 44 13.65 19.68 5.25
CA GLU A 44 12.70 20.81 5.26
C GLU A 44 12.85 21.79 6.44
N ASP A 45 13.74 21.53 7.41
CA ASP A 45 14.02 22.34 8.63
C ASP A 45 12.79 22.74 9.50
N ASP A 46 11.56 22.49 9.04
CA ASP A 46 10.29 22.79 9.72
C ASP A 46 9.35 21.57 9.61
N PHE A 47 9.40 20.72 10.64
CA PHE A 47 8.58 19.50 10.69
C PHE A 47 7.10 19.84 10.92
N ARG A 48 6.36 19.97 9.82
CA ARG A 48 4.91 20.21 9.86
C ARG A 48 4.14 18.89 9.85
N LEU A 49 3.67 18.46 11.02
CA LEU A 49 2.89 17.23 11.22
C LEU A 49 1.70 17.11 10.24
N LYS A 50 0.99 18.22 9.97
CA LYS A 50 -0.12 18.23 9.01
C LYS A 50 0.33 17.81 7.61
N ARG A 51 1.50 18.28 7.16
CA ARG A 51 2.06 17.95 5.84
C ARG A 51 2.49 16.50 5.79
N PHE A 52 3.16 16.01 6.83
CA PHE A 52 3.53 14.61 6.97
C PHE A 52 2.32 13.70 6.82
N ILE A 53 1.25 13.94 7.59
CA ILE A 53 0.03 13.13 7.56
C ILE A 53 -0.59 13.14 6.17
N VAL A 54 -0.71 14.30 5.51
CA VAL A 54 -1.31 14.41 4.18
C VAL A 54 -0.50 13.63 3.14
N VAL A 55 0.82 13.82 3.11
CA VAL A 55 1.70 13.12 2.15
C VAL A 55 1.70 11.63 2.41
N TYR A 56 1.85 11.22 3.68
CA TYR A 56 1.85 9.83 4.08
C TYR A 56 0.56 9.11 3.68
N TRP A 57 -0.60 9.67 4.00
CA TRP A 57 -1.89 9.10 3.64
C TRP A 57 -2.11 9.05 2.12
N ARG A 58 -1.70 10.09 1.39
CA ARG A 58 -1.81 10.12 -0.08
C ARG A 58 -0.96 9.04 -0.73
N THR A 59 0.29 8.88 -0.29
CA THR A 59 1.18 7.84 -0.82
C THR A 59 0.68 6.45 -0.48
N LEU A 60 0.16 6.24 0.73
CA LEU A 60 -0.42 4.98 1.15
C LEU A 60 -1.64 4.62 0.28
N ASP A 61 -2.54 5.56 0.02
CA ASP A 61 -3.72 5.33 -0.82
C ASP A 61 -3.32 4.91 -2.25
N ILE A 62 -2.31 5.57 -2.82
CA ILE A 62 -1.76 5.24 -4.15
C ILE A 62 -1.11 3.84 -4.14
N LEU A 63 -0.30 3.53 -3.13
CA LEU A 63 0.37 2.24 -2.98
C LEU A 63 -0.68 1.10 -2.93
N MET A 64 -1.70 1.26 -2.10
CA MET A 64 -2.74 0.25 -1.91
C MET A 64 -3.55 0.05 -3.20
N LEU A 65 -3.90 1.14 -3.88
CA LEU A 65 -4.60 1.07 -5.16
C LEU A 65 -3.76 0.33 -6.23
N LEU A 66 -2.46 0.61 -6.30
CA LEU A 66 -1.55 -0.06 -7.22
C LEU A 66 -1.45 -1.56 -6.94
N VAL A 67 -1.27 -1.94 -5.67
CA VAL A 67 -1.23 -3.36 -5.26
C VAL A 67 -2.52 -4.08 -5.61
N TYR A 68 -3.67 -3.45 -5.37
CA TYR A 68 -4.96 -4.01 -5.73
C TYR A 68 -5.12 -4.20 -7.25
N CYS A 69 -4.71 -3.22 -8.05
CA CYS A 69 -4.72 -3.33 -9.51
C CYS A 69 -3.84 -4.49 -10.02
N VAL A 70 -2.66 -4.69 -9.43
CA VAL A 70 -1.77 -5.81 -9.79
C VAL A 70 -2.42 -7.15 -9.45
N LEU A 71 -2.99 -7.29 -8.25
CA LEU A 71 -3.68 -8.53 -7.86
C LEU A 71 -4.88 -8.82 -8.75
N LEU A 72 -5.68 -7.80 -9.09
CA LEU A 72 -6.79 -7.95 -10.02
C LEU A 72 -6.31 -8.40 -11.40
N PHE A 73 -5.25 -7.79 -11.91
CA PHE A 73 -4.67 -8.18 -13.20
C PHE A 73 -4.26 -9.66 -13.19
N ILE A 74 -3.56 -10.11 -12.16
CA ILE A 74 -3.16 -11.51 -12.00
C ILE A 74 -4.38 -12.43 -11.98
N LYS A 75 -5.43 -12.10 -11.20
CA LYS A 75 -6.66 -12.88 -11.17
C LYS A 75 -7.32 -12.98 -12.54
N THR A 76 -7.47 -11.85 -13.24
CA THR A 76 -8.08 -11.84 -14.57
C THR A 76 -7.24 -12.61 -15.60
N ALA A 77 -5.92 -12.59 -15.48
CA ALA A 77 -5.03 -13.33 -16.37
C ALA A 77 -5.16 -14.85 -16.17
N GLN A 78 -5.30 -15.31 -14.91
CA GLN A 78 -5.57 -16.71 -14.59
C GLN A 78 -6.95 -17.16 -15.08
N GLU A 79 -7.99 -16.35 -14.87
CA GLU A 79 -9.36 -16.69 -15.31
C GLU A 79 -9.49 -16.75 -16.84
N THR A 80 -8.71 -15.97 -17.57
CA THR A 80 -8.70 -15.95 -19.05
C THR A 80 -7.75 -16.99 -19.67
N GLY A 81 -7.03 -17.77 -18.84
CA GLY A 81 -6.06 -18.78 -19.30
C GLY A 81 -4.83 -18.19 -19.98
N PHE A 82 -4.55 -16.90 -19.73
CA PHE A 82 -3.36 -16.21 -20.25
C PHE A 82 -2.10 -16.53 -19.42
N LEU A 83 -2.29 -17.09 -18.22
CA LEU A 83 -1.30 -17.47 -17.20
C LEU A 83 -1.75 -18.77 -16.54
#